data_AF-A0A3D4B0A2-F1
#
_entry.id   AF-A0A3D4B0A2-F1
#
_cell.length_a   1.000
_cell.length_b   1.000
_cell.length_c   1.000
_cell.angle_alpha   90.00
_cell.angle_beta   90.00
_cell.angle_gamma   90.00
#
_symmetry.space_group_name_H-M   'P 1'
#
loop_
_entity.id
_entity.type
_entity.pdbx_description
1 polymer ?
#
loop_
_entity_poly.entity_id
_entity_poly.type
_entity_poly.pdbx_seq_one_letter_code
_entity_poly.pdbx_strand_id
1 'polypeptide(L)'
;FKAVGGSGKNNLHGFVSADGIRWSRIQEGPLDITGAFDSINVPLWDPHAGCYRIFSRYLEEVNGERIRAIQSCTSDDFIHWTSPVPHKYDDGIPFEHFYTNATMPCPGAEHILLSFPMRFVPERMKNTDGMDYPGDGISDAVFMTSRDGVHWDRTFMEAWLRPGTDQRNWTHRNQTPAVGLIETAPDEWSMYAAAHYGWPTNALQRLTIRPHGFASVHAGY
;
A
#
# COMPACT_ATOMS: atom_id res chain seq x y z
N PHE A 1 10.00 16.65 7.86
CA PHE A 1 8.98 15.68 7.41
C PHE A 1 8.24 16.21 6.19
N LYS A 2 7.81 15.30 5.30
CA LYS A 2 6.97 15.59 4.13
C LYS A 2 5.81 14.60 4.11
N ALA A 3 4.64 15.03 3.66
CA ALA A 3 3.43 14.21 3.57
C ALA A 3 2.56 14.65 2.39
N VAL A 4 1.59 13.81 2.04
CA VAL A 4 0.55 14.15 1.06
C VAL A 4 -0.82 13.77 1.61
N GLY A 5 -1.86 14.48 1.16
CA GLY A 5 -3.25 14.18 1.48
C GLY A 5 -4.16 14.58 0.33
N GLY A 6 -5.14 13.75 0.01
CA GLY A 6 -6.03 13.95 -1.14
C GLY A 6 -7.42 13.38 -0.91
N SER A 7 -8.37 13.77 -1.76
CA SER A 7 -9.79 13.43 -1.60
C SER A 7 -10.44 12.83 -2.85
N GLY A 8 -9.70 12.68 -3.96
CA GLY A 8 -10.26 12.14 -5.20
C GLY A 8 -9.38 12.34 -6.42
N LYS A 9 -10.01 12.54 -7.58
CA LYS A 9 -9.30 12.65 -8.87
C LYS A 9 -8.45 13.92 -8.94
N ASN A 10 -7.16 13.76 -9.22
CA ASN A 10 -6.22 14.87 -9.46
C ASN A 10 -6.19 15.92 -8.33
N ASN A 11 -6.53 15.50 -7.11
CA ASN A 11 -6.58 16.35 -5.92
C ASN A 11 -5.68 15.75 -4.82
N LEU A 12 -4.37 15.95 -4.98
CA LEU A 12 -3.37 15.57 -3.98
C LEU A 12 -2.62 16.83 -3.52
N HIS A 13 -2.63 17.12 -2.23
CA HIS A 13 -1.91 18.24 -1.66
C HIS A 13 -0.65 17.76 -0.95
N GLY A 14 0.46 18.47 -1.14
CA GLY A 14 1.70 18.24 -0.39
C GLY A 14 1.77 19.08 0.88
N PHE A 15 2.38 18.51 1.92
CA PHE A 15 2.58 19.15 3.22
C PHE A 15 4.02 18.98 3.71
N VAL A 16 4.51 19.97 4.45
CA VAL A 16 5.79 19.89 5.17
C VAL A 16 5.58 20.15 6.66
N SER A 17 6.47 19.58 7.46
CA SER A 17 6.56 19.87 8.89
C SER A 17 7.99 19.69 9.37
N ALA A 18 8.47 20.60 10.21
CA ALA A 18 9.77 20.47 10.86
C ALA A 18 9.75 19.47 12.03
N ASP A 19 8.62 19.35 12.73
CA ASP A 19 8.46 18.58 13.96
C ASP A 19 7.53 17.35 13.81
N GLY A 20 6.87 17.19 12.66
CA GLY A 20 5.93 16.10 12.39
C GLY A 20 4.54 16.32 13.01
N ILE A 21 4.33 17.44 13.71
CA ILE A 21 3.10 17.75 14.44
C ILE A 21 2.38 18.92 13.79
N ARG A 22 3.11 20.01 13.48
CA ARG A 22 2.55 21.21 12.85
C ARG A 22 2.85 21.18 11.36
N TRP A 23 1.79 21.10 10.57
CA TRP A 23 1.87 20.93 9.13
C TRP A 23 1.39 22.17 8.40
N SER A 24 2.11 22.54 7.34
CA SER A 24 1.69 23.56 6.37
C SER A 24 1.68 22.97 4.97
N ARG A 25 0.80 23.47 4.10
CA ARG A 25 0.85 23.11 2.68
C ARG A 25 2.16 23.60 2.07
N ILE A 26 2.72 22.83 1.12
CA ILE A 26 3.93 23.25 0.40
C ILE A 26 3.65 24.30 -0.67
N GLN A 27 2.42 24.32 -1.19
CA GLN A 27 1.90 25.27 -2.16
C GLN A 27 0.38 25.44 -1.98
N GLU A 28 -0.23 26.48 -2.55
CA GLU A 28 -1.66 26.73 -2.40
C GLU A 28 -2.54 25.63 -3.02
N GLY A 29 -2.20 25.25 -4.26
CA GLY A 29 -2.93 24.26 -5.06
C GLY A 29 -2.53 22.79 -4.81
N PRO A 30 -3.20 21.84 -5.48
CA PRO A 30 -2.74 20.45 -5.49
C PRO A 30 -1.41 20.32 -6.23
N LEU A 31 -0.67 19.25 -5.95
CA LEU A 31 0.43 18.77 -6.77
C LEU A 31 -0.12 18.38 -8.15
N ASP A 32 0.63 18.69 -9.21
CA ASP A 32 0.27 18.29 -10.58
C ASP A 32 0.59 16.81 -10.82
N ILE A 33 -0.23 15.94 -10.23
CA ILE A 33 -0.12 14.49 -10.35
C ILE A 33 -1.50 13.97 -10.74
N THR A 34 -1.56 13.22 -11.84
CA THR A 34 -2.79 12.55 -12.26
C THR A 34 -3.01 11.28 -11.45
N GLY A 35 -4.22 11.02 -10.96
CA GLY A 35 -4.49 9.82 -10.17
C GLY A 35 -5.81 9.86 -9.41
N ALA A 36 -6.07 8.82 -8.62
CA ALA A 36 -7.21 8.73 -7.71
C ALA A 36 -6.71 8.66 -6.26
N PHE A 37 -6.89 9.76 -5.52
CA PHE A 37 -6.18 9.98 -4.26
C PHE A 37 -7.02 9.74 -2.98
N ASP A 38 -8.19 9.14 -3.10
CA ASP A 38 -9.04 8.63 -2.00
C ASP A 38 -8.51 7.27 -1.47
N SER A 39 -7.18 7.15 -1.32
CA SER A 39 -6.49 5.97 -0.78
C SER A 39 -5.24 6.38 0.01
N ILE A 40 -4.51 5.40 0.53
CA ILE A 40 -3.17 5.57 1.09
C ILE A 40 -2.22 5.88 -0.08
N ASN A 41 -1.91 7.17 -0.26
CA ASN A 41 -0.88 7.66 -1.19
C ASN A 41 0.44 7.74 -0.44
N VAL A 42 1.49 7.12 -0.97
CA VAL A 42 2.74 6.89 -0.22
C VAL A 42 3.88 7.71 -0.82
N PRO A 43 4.15 8.92 -0.27
CA PRO A 43 5.35 9.66 -0.57
C PRO A 43 6.53 9.10 0.23
N LEU A 44 7.67 8.93 -0.41
CA LEU A 44 8.91 8.54 0.25
C LEU A 44 10.14 9.15 -0.43
N TRP A 45 11.24 9.20 0.31
CA TRP A 45 12.56 9.41 -0.28
C TRP A 45 13.14 8.03 -0.63
N ASP A 46 13.53 7.84 -1.89
CA ASP A 46 14.26 6.65 -2.33
C ASP A 46 15.77 6.97 -2.26
N PRO A 47 16.49 6.46 -1.25
CA PRO A 47 17.91 6.76 -1.10
C PRO A 47 18.78 6.06 -2.14
N HIS A 48 18.29 4.98 -2.78
CA HIS A 48 19.01 4.30 -3.84
C HIS A 48 18.93 5.08 -5.15
N ALA A 49 17.74 5.56 -5.51
CA ALA A 49 17.52 6.36 -6.71
C ALA A 49 17.92 7.84 -6.53
N GLY A 50 18.01 8.33 -5.29
CA GLY A 50 18.36 9.72 -5.00
C GLY A 50 17.25 10.71 -5.34
N CYS A 51 15.99 10.29 -5.25
CA CYS A 51 14.83 11.13 -5.55
C CYS A 51 13.64 10.81 -4.63
N TYR A 52 12.65 11.69 -4.63
CA TYR A 52 11.35 11.39 -4.03
C TYR A 52 10.52 10.54 -4.98
N ARG A 53 9.72 9.64 -4.40
CA ARG A 53 8.70 8.85 -5.08
C ARG A 53 7.34 9.06 -4.45
N ILE A 54 6.29 8.95 -5.24
CA ILE A 54 4.92 8.74 -4.75
C ILE A 54 4.36 7.49 -5.40
N PHE A 55 3.82 6.59 -4.57
CA PHE A 55 3.01 5.45 -5.01
C PHE A 55 1.54 5.75 -4.74
N SER A 56 0.72 5.77 -5.79
CA SER A 56 -0.69 6.11 -5.69
C SER A 56 -1.56 5.14 -6.47
N ARG A 57 -2.85 5.12 -6.15
CA ARG A 57 -3.83 4.33 -6.87
C ARG A 57 -4.26 5.04 -8.16
N TYR A 58 -4.56 4.25 -9.19
CA TYR A 58 -5.34 4.66 -10.35
C TYR A 58 -6.35 3.57 -10.71
N LEU A 59 -7.08 3.75 -11.82
CA LEU A 59 -8.02 2.77 -12.33
C LEU A 59 -7.55 2.31 -13.70
N GLU A 60 -7.09 1.08 -13.77
CA GLU A 60 -6.70 0.40 -15.01
C GLU A 60 -7.94 -0.18 -15.68
N GLU A 61 -8.01 -0.12 -17.01
CA GLU A 61 -9.07 -0.77 -17.77
C GLU A 61 -8.58 -2.12 -18.29
N VAL A 62 -9.16 -3.21 -17.79
CA VAL A 62 -8.82 -4.59 -18.19
C VAL A 62 -10.10 -5.26 -18.67
N ASN A 63 -10.17 -5.62 -19.95
CA ASN A 63 -11.35 -6.29 -20.54
C ASN A 63 -12.69 -5.57 -20.28
N GLY A 64 -12.69 -4.24 -20.24
CA GLY A 64 -13.88 -3.42 -19.96
C GLY A 64 -14.22 -3.26 -18.47
N GLU A 65 -13.44 -3.85 -17.57
CA GLU A 65 -13.55 -3.67 -16.13
C GLU A 65 -12.51 -2.69 -15.61
N ARG A 66 -12.86 -1.94 -14.55
CA ARG A 66 -11.95 -0.96 -13.94
C ARG A 66 -11.30 -1.55 -12.70
N ILE A 67 -10.05 -1.96 -12.83
CA ILE A 67 -9.25 -2.55 -11.76
C ILE A 67 -8.52 -1.45 -10.97
N ARG A 68 -8.48 -1.59 -9.64
CA ARG A 68 -7.72 -0.67 -8.78
C ARG A 68 -6.26 -1.08 -8.88
N ALA A 69 -5.45 -0.27 -9.55
CA ALA A 69 -4.04 -0.56 -9.79
C ALA A 69 -3.18 0.54 -9.18
N ILE A 70 -1.86 0.31 -9.14
CA ILE A 70 -0.90 1.24 -8.55
C ILE A 70 -0.02 1.82 -9.65
N GLN A 71 0.31 3.09 -9.51
CA GLN A 71 1.25 3.84 -10.35
C GLN A 71 2.26 4.56 -9.47
N SER A 72 3.37 5.00 -10.07
CA SER A 72 4.35 5.84 -9.39
C SER A 72 4.86 6.98 -10.24
N CYS A 73 5.24 8.07 -9.59
CA CYS A 73 6.03 9.15 -10.18
C CYS A 73 7.20 9.52 -9.27
N THR A 74 8.16 10.26 -9.83
CA THR A 74 9.35 10.73 -9.14
C THR A 74 9.40 12.26 -9.09
N SER A 75 10.18 12.80 -8.15
CA SER A 75 10.45 14.23 -8.02
C SER A 75 11.79 14.46 -7.35
N ASP A 76 12.54 15.47 -7.80
CA ASP A 76 13.80 15.83 -7.17
C ASP A 76 13.60 16.77 -5.97
N ASP A 77 12.49 17.51 -5.92
CA ASP A 77 12.24 18.56 -4.92
C ASP A 77 10.96 18.37 -4.08
N PHE A 78 10.13 17.37 -4.42
CA PHE A 78 8.82 17.05 -3.85
C PHE A 78 7.68 18.00 -4.26
N ILE A 79 7.93 18.92 -5.18
CA ILE A 79 6.97 19.92 -5.67
C ILE A 79 6.63 19.61 -7.13
N HIS A 80 7.65 19.41 -7.95
CA HIS A 80 7.51 19.13 -9.38
C HIS A 80 7.67 17.63 -9.62
N TRP A 81 6.62 17.01 -10.16
CA TRP A 81 6.55 15.55 -10.31
C TRP A 81 6.53 15.16 -11.79
N THR A 82 7.15 14.03 -12.09
CA THR A 82 7.00 13.43 -13.42
C THR A 82 5.57 12.93 -13.63
N SER A 83 5.20 12.70 -14.89
CA SER A 83 3.98 11.96 -15.19
C SER A 83 3.99 10.59 -14.49
N PRO A 84 2.86 10.16 -13.88
CA PRO A 84 2.75 8.84 -13.30
C PRO A 84 2.95 7.73 -14.33
N VAL A 85 3.66 6.68 -13.92
CA VAL A 85 3.89 5.47 -14.69
C VAL A 85 3.16 4.32 -14.01
N PRO A 86 2.24 3.62 -14.71
CA PRO A 86 1.60 2.41 -14.21
C PRO A 86 2.60 1.34 -13.80
N HIS A 87 2.30 0.62 -12.73
CA HIS A 87 3.09 -0.56 -12.37
C HIS A 87 2.95 -1.67 -13.41
N LYS A 88 4.05 -2.36 -13.64
CA LYS A 88 4.19 -3.46 -14.59
C LYS A 88 4.54 -4.73 -13.84
N TYR A 89 4.03 -5.83 -14.35
CA TYR A 89 4.28 -7.18 -13.85
C TYR A 89 4.77 -8.06 -15.01
N ASP A 90 5.36 -9.21 -14.69
CA ASP A 90 5.78 -10.19 -15.69
C ASP A 90 4.59 -10.78 -16.46
N ASP A 91 4.88 -11.36 -17.62
CA ASP A 91 3.88 -11.99 -18.48
C ASP A 91 3.08 -13.07 -17.73
N GLY A 92 1.75 -13.03 -17.89
CA GLY A 92 0.83 -13.96 -17.24
C GLY A 92 0.47 -13.62 -15.79
N ILE A 93 1.07 -12.60 -15.19
CA ILE A 93 0.67 -12.11 -13.87
C ILE A 93 -0.61 -11.26 -14.00
N PRO A 94 -1.71 -11.64 -13.33
CA PRO A 94 -2.98 -10.94 -13.49
C PRO A 94 -3.00 -9.61 -12.71
N PHE A 95 -3.83 -8.69 -13.19
CA PHE A 95 -4.26 -7.55 -12.40
C PHE A 95 -5.20 -8.01 -11.27
N GLU A 96 -5.04 -7.40 -10.11
CA GLU A 96 -5.92 -7.56 -8.95
C GLU A 96 -6.26 -6.19 -8.38
N HIS A 97 -7.36 -6.06 -7.63
CA HIS A 97 -7.72 -4.76 -7.06
C HIS A 97 -6.84 -4.40 -5.86
N PHE A 98 -5.74 -3.68 -6.12
CA PHE A 98 -4.88 -3.09 -5.10
C PHE A 98 -5.42 -1.73 -4.67
N TYR A 99 -6.03 -1.71 -3.49
CA TYR A 99 -6.64 -0.50 -2.96
C TYR A 99 -5.58 0.42 -2.34
N THR A 100 -4.71 -0.13 -1.50
CA THR A 100 -3.56 0.55 -0.86
C THR A 100 -2.27 -0.17 -1.28
N ASN A 101 -1.09 0.37 -0.93
CA ASN A 101 0.20 -0.24 -1.33
C ASN A 101 1.23 -0.40 -0.17
N ALA A 102 1.23 0.48 0.83
CA ALA A 102 2.20 0.44 1.93
C ALA A 102 3.67 0.30 1.48
N THR A 103 4.04 0.92 0.35
CA THR A 103 5.37 0.79 -0.25
C THR A 103 6.47 1.47 0.57
N MET A 104 7.62 0.84 0.71
CA MET A 104 8.80 1.41 1.39
C MET A 104 10.13 0.80 0.91
N PRO A 105 11.27 1.49 1.06
CA PRO A 105 12.58 0.86 0.95
C PRO A 105 12.76 -0.24 2.01
N CYS A 106 13.38 -1.36 1.62
CA CYS A 106 13.75 -2.42 2.55
C CYS A 106 14.85 -1.92 3.49
N PRO A 107 14.64 -1.89 4.82
CA PRO A 107 15.67 -1.43 5.77
C PRO A 107 16.93 -2.29 5.65
N GLY A 108 18.10 -1.66 5.46
CA GLY A 108 19.39 -2.34 5.28
C GLY A 108 19.62 -2.90 3.87
N ALA A 109 18.66 -2.76 2.96
CA ALA A 109 18.75 -3.17 1.57
C ALA A 109 17.97 -2.21 0.66
N GLU A 110 18.17 -0.90 0.82
CA GLU A 110 17.31 0.15 0.26
C GLU A 110 17.27 0.21 -1.28
N HIS A 111 18.18 -0.50 -1.95
CA HIS A 111 18.13 -0.83 -3.38
C HIS A 111 17.00 -1.82 -3.77
N ILE A 112 16.15 -2.20 -2.81
CA ILE A 112 14.95 -3.02 -2.97
C ILE A 112 13.79 -2.28 -2.30
N LEU A 113 12.72 -2.07 -3.06
CA LEU A 113 11.44 -1.59 -2.57
C LEU A 113 10.55 -2.79 -2.22
N LEU A 114 9.90 -2.70 -1.07
CA LEU A 114 8.86 -3.61 -0.61
C LEU A 114 7.50 -2.94 -0.79
N SER A 115 6.48 -3.71 -1.15
CA SER A 115 5.10 -3.24 -1.14
C SER A 115 4.18 -4.30 -0.55
N PHE A 116 3.21 -3.85 0.23
CA PHE A 116 2.21 -4.69 0.89
C PHE A 116 0.78 -4.24 0.52
N PRO A 117 0.36 -4.39 -0.75
CA PRO A 117 -0.96 -3.95 -1.16
C PRO A 117 -2.09 -4.64 -0.42
N MET A 118 -3.11 -3.88 -0.01
CA MET A 118 -4.40 -4.46 0.33
C MET A 118 -5.09 -4.87 -0.97
N ARG A 119 -5.22 -6.18 -1.20
CA ARG A 119 -5.98 -6.74 -2.30
C ARG A 119 -7.43 -6.85 -1.89
N PHE A 120 -8.31 -6.28 -2.71
CA PHE A 120 -9.75 -6.34 -2.58
C PHE A 120 -10.30 -7.40 -3.53
N VAL A 121 -11.24 -8.21 -3.06
CA VAL A 121 -11.92 -9.22 -3.89
C VAL A 121 -13.42 -8.92 -3.82
N PRO A 122 -13.95 -8.09 -4.74
CA PRO A 122 -15.33 -7.61 -4.67
C PRO A 122 -16.38 -8.73 -4.77
N GLU A 123 -16.07 -9.80 -5.49
CA GLU A 123 -17.01 -10.89 -5.80
C GLU A 123 -17.23 -11.83 -4.61
N ARG A 124 -16.42 -11.72 -3.56
CA ARG A 124 -16.50 -12.58 -2.38
C ARG A 124 -16.96 -11.77 -1.19
N MET A 125 -18.15 -12.08 -0.67
CA MET A 125 -18.65 -11.54 0.58
C MET A 125 -18.92 -12.67 1.57
N LYS A 126 -18.68 -12.41 2.86
CA LYS A 126 -19.02 -13.30 3.98
C LYS A 126 -20.02 -12.61 4.91
N ASN A 127 -20.24 -13.15 6.09
CA ASN A 127 -21.22 -12.61 7.03
C ASN A 127 -20.80 -11.20 7.51
N THR A 128 -21.68 -10.22 7.34
CA THR A 128 -21.52 -8.82 7.79
C THR A 128 -22.55 -8.43 8.86
N ASP A 129 -23.32 -9.39 9.37
CA ASP A 129 -24.30 -9.17 10.43
C ASP A 129 -23.60 -8.63 11.69
N GLY A 130 -24.06 -7.47 12.16
CA GLY A 130 -23.47 -6.79 13.32
C GLY A 130 -22.31 -5.84 13.00
N MET A 131 -21.97 -5.63 11.73
CA MET A 131 -21.08 -4.54 11.31
C MET A 131 -21.77 -3.19 11.43
N ASP A 132 -21.05 -2.18 11.92
CA ASP A 132 -21.47 -0.78 11.88
C ASP A 132 -21.41 -0.22 10.45
N TYR A 133 -20.50 -0.76 9.63
CA TYR A 133 -20.29 -0.34 8.24
C TYR A 133 -20.19 -1.56 7.30
N PRO A 134 -21.34 -2.21 6.99
CA PRO A 134 -21.37 -3.37 6.11
C PRO A 134 -21.03 -2.96 4.67
N GLY A 135 -20.48 -3.90 3.91
CA GLY A 135 -20.16 -3.70 2.51
C GLY A 135 -19.71 -5.00 1.85
N ASP A 136 -19.77 -5.01 0.51
CA ASP A 136 -19.39 -6.17 -0.28
C ASP A 136 -17.87 -6.35 -0.33
N GLY A 137 -17.47 -7.58 -0.60
CA GLY A 137 -16.08 -7.95 -0.81
C GLY A 137 -15.34 -8.35 0.46
N ILE A 138 -14.18 -8.95 0.25
CA ILE A 138 -13.19 -9.23 1.29
C ILE A 138 -11.86 -8.57 0.92
N SER A 139 -10.96 -8.47 1.89
CA SER A 139 -9.59 -8.07 1.62
C SER A 139 -8.57 -8.89 2.38
N ASP A 140 -7.39 -9.01 1.78
CA ASP A 140 -6.17 -9.51 2.38
C ASP A 140 -5.01 -8.57 1.99
N ALA A 141 -3.80 -8.84 2.49
CA ALA A 141 -2.60 -8.17 1.99
C ALA A 141 -1.77 -9.14 1.16
N VAL A 142 -1.20 -8.66 0.06
CA VAL A 142 -0.21 -9.37 -0.75
C VAL A 142 1.17 -8.75 -0.57
N PHE A 143 2.20 -9.39 -1.11
CA PHE A 143 3.58 -8.91 -1.04
C PHE A 143 4.18 -8.88 -2.45
N MET A 144 4.91 -7.80 -2.77
CA MET A 144 5.65 -7.67 -4.02
C MET A 144 6.90 -6.81 -3.81
N THR A 145 7.89 -6.98 -4.68
CA THR A 145 9.16 -6.24 -4.59
C THR A 145 9.52 -5.57 -5.91
N SER A 146 10.31 -4.51 -5.85
CA SER A 146 10.79 -3.79 -7.04
C SER A 146 12.18 -3.23 -6.80
N ARG A 147 12.93 -2.98 -7.88
CA ARG A 147 14.20 -2.24 -7.84
C ARG A 147 14.10 -0.83 -8.41
N ASP A 148 13.07 -0.55 -9.22
CA ASP A 148 12.93 0.71 -9.95
C ASP A 148 11.63 1.46 -9.61
N GLY A 149 10.74 0.84 -8.82
CA GLY A 149 9.43 1.37 -8.44
C GLY A 149 8.35 1.24 -9.52
N VAL A 150 8.65 0.64 -10.67
CA VAL A 150 7.73 0.51 -11.81
C VAL A 150 7.50 -0.96 -12.17
N HIS A 151 8.55 -1.77 -12.24
CA HIS A 151 8.44 -3.21 -12.49
C HIS A 151 8.45 -3.96 -11.15
N TRP A 152 7.41 -4.74 -10.91
CA TRP A 152 7.18 -5.41 -9.63
C TRP A 152 7.18 -6.92 -9.78
N ASP A 153 8.08 -7.58 -9.03
CA ASP A 153 8.12 -9.02 -8.88
C ASP A 153 6.95 -9.48 -8.01
N ARG A 154 6.21 -10.46 -8.54
CA ARG A 154 5.02 -11.03 -7.90
C ARG A 154 5.14 -12.55 -7.75
N THR A 155 6.35 -13.03 -7.45
CA THR A 155 6.64 -14.47 -7.26
C THR A 155 5.67 -15.13 -6.27
N PHE A 156 5.29 -14.43 -5.20
CA PHE A 156 4.36 -14.92 -4.17
C PHE A 156 2.97 -14.29 -4.35
N MET A 157 2.08 -14.95 -5.10
CA MET A 157 0.73 -14.45 -5.38
C MET A 157 -0.32 -14.75 -4.30
N GLU A 158 0.03 -15.56 -3.30
CA GLU A 158 -0.84 -15.81 -2.15
C GLU A 158 -0.91 -14.60 -1.21
N ALA A 159 -1.94 -14.57 -0.38
CA ALA A 159 -2.03 -13.58 0.70
C ALA A 159 -0.83 -13.68 1.64
N TRP A 160 -0.09 -12.57 1.75
CA TRP A 160 0.99 -12.37 2.71
C TRP A 160 0.43 -12.23 4.13
N LEU A 161 -0.63 -11.43 4.30
CA LEU A 161 -1.40 -11.35 5.54
C LEU A 161 -2.80 -11.92 5.32
N ARG A 162 -3.03 -13.10 5.90
CA ARG A 162 -4.31 -13.83 5.80
C ARG A 162 -5.26 -13.40 6.94
N PRO A 163 -6.59 -13.36 6.70
CA PRO A 163 -7.58 -13.03 7.74
C PRO A 163 -7.62 -13.95 8.97
N GLY A 164 -7.02 -15.14 8.90
CA GLY A 164 -7.09 -16.13 9.97
C GLY A 164 -8.49 -16.73 10.14
N THR A 165 -8.82 -17.21 11.34
CA THR A 165 -10.12 -17.84 11.63
C THR A 165 -11.20 -16.86 12.09
N ASP A 166 -10.82 -15.65 12.51
CA ASP A 166 -11.77 -14.64 12.98
C ASP A 166 -12.61 -14.10 11.83
N GLN A 167 -13.90 -14.41 11.84
CA GLN A 167 -14.85 -14.04 10.78
C GLN A 167 -14.93 -12.52 10.56
N ARG A 168 -14.63 -11.70 11.57
CA ARG A 168 -14.67 -10.23 11.44
C ARG A 168 -13.56 -9.68 10.53
N ASN A 169 -12.52 -10.47 10.27
CA ASN A 169 -11.48 -10.13 9.30
C ASN A 169 -11.80 -10.61 7.88
N TRP A 170 -12.87 -11.39 7.69
CA TRP A 170 -13.33 -11.85 6.37
C TRP A 170 -14.32 -10.87 5.71
N THR A 171 -14.06 -9.56 5.84
CA THR A 171 -14.87 -8.49 5.24
C THR A 171 -13.96 -7.43 4.60
N HIS A 172 -14.52 -6.49 3.85
CA HIS A 172 -13.76 -5.46 3.15
C HIS A 172 -12.89 -4.58 4.07
N ARG A 173 -11.78 -4.05 3.52
CA ARG A 173 -10.84 -3.12 4.17
C ARG A 173 -10.16 -3.67 5.44
N ASN A 174 -10.22 -4.97 5.67
CA ASN A 174 -9.45 -5.68 6.69
C ASN A 174 -8.08 -6.13 6.20
N GLN A 175 -7.23 -6.46 7.17
CA GLN A 175 -5.85 -6.90 6.91
C GLN A 175 -5.07 -5.87 6.08
N THR A 176 -5.39 -4.58 6.24
CA THR A 176 -4.79 -3.49 5.47
C THR A 176 -3.49 -3.05 6.15
N PRO A 177 -2.30 -3.28 5.57
CA PRO A 177 -1.05 -2.85 6.16
C PRO A 177 -0.95 -1.33 6.20
N ALA A 178 -0.46 -0.81 7.34
CA ALA A 178 0.00 0.56 7.45
C ALA A 178 1.37 0.72 6.76
N VAL A 179 1.71 1.94 6.37
CA VAL A 179 3.02 2.24 5.79
C VAL A 179 4.09 2.17 6.88
N GLY A 180 5.13 1.38 6.65
CA GLY A 180 6.35 1.39 7.47
C GLY A 180 6.63 0.11 8.25
N LEU A 181 7.92 -0.20 8.37
CA LEU A 181 8.48 -1.21 9.27
C LEU A 181 9.28 -0.49 10.34
N ILE A 182 9.05 -0.88 11.59
CA ILE A 182 9.72 -0.31 12.76
C ILE A 182 10.61 -1.39 13.36
N GLU A 183 11.89 -1.12 13.50
CA GLU A 183 12.78 -1.99 14.27
C GLU A 183 12.42 -1.89 15.75
N THR A 184 11.88 -2.98 16.31
CA THR A 184 11.42 -3.05 17.70
C THR A 184 12.34 -3.88 18.58
N ALA A 185 13.18 -4.74 17.99
CA ALA A 185 14.30 -5.42 18.63
C ALA A 185 15.39 -5.76 17.57
N PRO A 186 16.60 -6.18 17.97
CA PRO A 186 17.70 -6.48 17.02
C PRO A 186 17.35 -7.53 15.95
N ASP A 187 16.42 -8.43 16.24
CA ASP A 187 15.95 -9.51 15.37
C ASP A 187 14.44 -9.42 15.08
N GLU A 188 13.84 -8.25 15.32
CA GLU A 188 12.40 -8.07 15.23
C GLU A 188 12.01 -6.72 14.62
N TRP A 189 11.25 -6.79 13.53
CA TRP A 189 10.53 -5.66 12.95
C TRP A 189 9.04 -5.75 13.28
N SER A 190 8.41 -4.59 13.42
CA SER A 190 6.98 -4.45 13.58
C SER A 190 6.36 -3.74 12.40
N MET A 191 5.25 -4.27 11.91
CA MET A 191 4.31 -3.55 11.05
C MET A 191 2.94 -3.53 11.73
N TYR A 192 2.09 -2.57 11.40
CA TYR A 192 0.72 -2.54 11.88
C TYR A 192 -0.25 -2.76 10.73
N ALA A 193 -1.37 -3.41 10.98
CA ALA A 193 -2.43 -3.58 10.00
C ALA A 193 -3.79 -3.31 10.63
N ALA A 194 -4.73 -2.78 9.86
CA ALA A 194 -6.11 -2.63 10.30
C ALA A 194 -6.81 -3.99 10.36
N ALA A 195 -7.53 -4.23 11.46
CA ALA A 195 -8.34 -5.41 11.68
C ALA A 195 -9.73 -5.00 12.17
N HIS A 196 -10.73 -5.82 11.87
CA HIS A 196 -12.13 -5.57 12.15
C HIS A 196 -12.63 -4.21 11.63
N TYR A 197 -12.21 -3.80 10.43
CA TYR A 197 -12.73 -2.60 9.79
C TYR A 197 -14.26 -2.71 9.63
N GLY A 198 -14.97 -1.65 10.02
CA GLY A 198 -16.43 -1.60 9.97
C GLY A 198 -17.14 -2.34 11.11
N TRP A 199 -16.40 -2.86 12.09
CA TRP A 199 -16.95 -3.41 13.33
C TRP A 199 -16.67 -2.48 14.52
N PRO A 200 -17.43 -2.60 15.63
CA PRO A 200 -17.15 -1.86 16.87
C PRO A 200 -15.77 -2.16 17.47
N THR A 201 -15.18 -3.32 17.12
CA THR A 201 -13.88 -3.79 17.60
C THR A 201 -12.72 -3.44 16.66
N ASN A 202 -12.89 -2.45 15.76
CA ASN A 202 -11.86 -1.99 14.84
C ASN A 202 -10.59 -1.59 15.60
N ALA A 203 -9.44 -2.13 15.19
CA ALA A 203 -8.17 -1.88 15.84
C ALA A 203 -6.99 -2.04 14.87
N LEU A 204 -5.84 -1.48 15.26
CA LEU A 204 -4.56 -1.85 14.67
C LEU A 204 -4.02 -3.08 15.38
N GLN A 205 -3.70 -4.12 14.61
CA GLN A 205 -2.92 -5.26 15.07
C GLN A 205 -1.44 -5.08 14.74
N ARG A 206 -0.57 -5.46 15.67
CA ARG A 206 0.88 -5.49 15.49
C ARG A 206 1.27 -6.84 14.86
N LEU A 207 1.98 -6.77 13.75
CA LEU A 207 2.61 -7.90 13.07
C LEU A 207 4.07 -7.93 13.47
N THR A 208 4.54 -9.11 13.88
CA THR A 208 5.94 -9.35 14.22
C THR A 208 6.62 -10.01 13.03
N ILE A 209 7.69 -9.40 12.53
CA ILE A 209 8.34 -9.79 11.28
C ILE A 209 9.83 -9.95 11.55
N ARG A 210 10.38 -11.11 11.21
CA ARG A 210 11.84 -11.30 11.21
C ARG A 210 12.48 -10.40 10.15
N PRO A 211 13.60 -9.71 10.43
CA PRO A 211 14.34 -8.95 9.43
C PRO A 211 14.55 -9.75 8.13
N HIS A 212 14.16 -9.13 7.02
CA HIS A 212 14.22 -9.71 5.67
C HIS A 212 13.43 -11.02 5.47
N GLY A 213 12.58 -11.43 6.41
CA GLY A 213 11.82 -12.67 6.40
C GLY A 213 10.37 -12.52 5.90
N PHE A 214 10.17 -11.98 4.70
CA PHE A 214 8.83 -11.65 4.18
C PHE A 214 8.10 -12.81 3.49
N ALA A 215 8.83 -13.81 3.01
CA ALA A 215 8.27 -14.98 2.35
C ALA A 215 9.01 -16.25 2.75
N SER A 216 8.35 -17.40 2.60
CA SER A 216 8.94 -18.71 2.81
C SER A 216 8.41 -19.69 1.77
N VAL A 217 9.25 -20.65 1.39
CA VAL A 217 8.90 -21.74 0.47
C VAL A 217 9.00 -23.04 1.25
N HIS A 218 8.00 -23.91 1.09
CA HIS A 218 8.02 -25.26 1.63
C HIS A 218 8.07 -26.24 0.46
N ALA A 219 9.19 -26.96 0.31
CA ALA A 219 9.27 -28.09 -0.61
C ALA A 219 8.82 -29.38 0.09
N GLY A 220 8.31 -30.36 -0.68
CA GLY A 220 8.03 -31.70 -0.15
C GLY A 220 9.30 -32.39 0.36
N TYR A 221 9.13 -33.42 1.19
CA TYR A 221 10.24 -34.28 1.65
C TYR A 221 10.75 -35.17 0.52
#